data_AF-A0A4P9W863-F1
#
_entry.id   AF-A0A4P9W863-F1
#
_cell.length_a   1.000
_cell.length_b   1.000
_cell.length_c   1.000
_cell.angle_alpha   90.00
_cell.angle_beta   90.00
_cell.angle_gamma   90.00
#
_symmetry.space_group_name_H-M   'P 1'
#
loop_
_entity.id
_entity.type
_entity.pdbx_description
1 polymer ?
#
loop_
_entity_poly.entity_id
_entity_poly.type
_entity_poly.pdbx_seq_one_letter_code
_entity_poly.pdbx_strand_id
1 'polypeptide(L)'
;MHFIATATIALIASAFSVDAAGPKLVLAGDSTVANLRGTMGPRQGWGVPGALYFELPVVNLAAAGRSTRSYIRDGHWARVLKSVQFGHNDGAPLVAFGARGTLPGVGNATQTVAVNGVEEVVHTFG
;
A
#
# COMPACT_ATOMS: atom_id res chain seq x y z
N MET A 1 18.79 -37.72 -44.51
CA MET A 1 19.57 -36.83 -43.62
C MET A 1 18.56 -36.10 -42.74
N HIS A 2 18.40 -36.54 -41.49
CA HIS A 2 17.44 -35.94 -40.55
C HIS A 2 18.17 -34.85 -39.74
N PHE A 3 17.77 -33.59 -39.92
CA PHE A 3 18.22 -32.50 -39.06
C PHE A 3 17.21 -32.34 -37.92
N ILE A 4 17.62 -32.68 -36.70
CA ILE A 4 16.86 -32.38 -35.48
C ILE A 4 17.27 -30.96 -35.07
N ALA A 5 16.35 -30.00 -35.19
CA ALA A 5 16.53 -28.67 -34.66
C ALA A 5 16.22 -28.69 -33.15
N THR A 6 17.24 -28.60 -32.31
CA THR A 6 17.09 -28.41 -30.86
C THR A 6 16.70 -26.96 -30.58
N ALA A 7 15.44 -26.71 -30.27
CA ALA A 7 14.97 -25.41 -29.79
C ALA A 7 15.51 -25.16 -28.37
N THR A 8 16.36 -24.16 -28.22
CA THR A 8 16.85 -23.70 -26.91
C THR A 8 15.75 -22.88 -26.25
N ILE A 9 15.11 -23.41 -25.20
CA ILE A 9 14.20 -22.64 -24.36
C ILE A 9 15.06 -21.71 -23.50
N ALA A 10 15.10 -20.42 -23.86
CA ALA A 10 15.69 -19.39 -23.01
C ALA A 10 14.75 -19.17 -21.81
N LEU A 11 15.13 -19.71 -20.65
CA LEU A 11 14.45 -19.47 -19.39
C LEU A 11 14.70 -18.00 -19.00
N ILE A 12 13.76 -17.11 -19.28
CA ILE A 12 13.76 -15.75 -18.75
C ILE A 12 13.45 -15.87 -17.25
N ALA A 13 14.48 -16.06 -16.43
CA ALA A 13 14.38 -15.85 -15.00
C ALA A 13 14.25 -14.34 -14.78
N SER A 14 13.02 -13.85 -14.71
CA SER A 14 12.73 -12.52 -14.19
C SER A 14 13.27 -12.46 -12.76
N ALA A 15 14.45 -11.87 -12.59
CA ALA A 15 15.00 -11.56 -11.28
C ALA A 15 14.06 -10.53 -10.65
N PHE A 16 13.15 -10.99 -9.81
CA PHE A 16 12.52 -10.12 -8.84
C PHE A 16 13.62 -9.66 -7.89
N SER A 17 14.18 -8.47 -8.13
CA SER A 17 14.94 -7.78 -7.11
C SER A 17 13.98 -7.51 -5.96
N VAL A 18 14.03 -8.37 -4.94
CA VAL A 18 13.54 -8.00 -3.62
C VAL A 18 14.41 -6.82 -3.23
N ASP A 19 13.86 -5.61 -3.26
CA ASP A 19 14.49 -4.44 -2.65
C ASP A 19 14.90 -4.87 -1.25
N ALA A 20 16.21 -4.96 -1.00
CA ALA A 20 16.78 -5.42 0.27
C ALA A 20 16.59 -4.37 1.38
N ALA A 21 15.55 -3.54 1.26
CA ALA A 21 15.23 -2.55 2.23
C ALA A 21 14.43 -3.23 3.34
N GLY A 22 15.07 -3.37 4.51
CA GLY A 22 14.41 -3.78 5.74
C GLY A 22 13.19 -2.91 6.07
N PRO A 23 12.47 -3.24 7.15
CA PRO A 23 11.24 -2.55 7.53
C PRO A 23 11.43 -1.03 7.57
N LYS A 24 10.45 -0.29 7.04
CA LYS A 24 10.45 1.19 7.00
C LYS A 24 9.31 1.72 7.87
N LEU A 25 9.55 2.83 8.56
CA LEU A 25 8.50 3.56 9.26
C LEU A 25 7.92 4.64 8.32
N VAL A 26 6.67 4.48 7.89
CA VAL A 26 5.98 5.48 7.06
C VAL A 26 5.20 6.43 7.95
N LEU A 27 5.49 7.73 7.88
CA LEU A 27 4.74 8.76 8.60
C LEU A 27 3.76 9.45 7.64
N ALA A 28 2.48 9.44 7.98
CA ALA A 28 1.44 10.24 7.33
C ALA A 28 0.82 11.17 8.36
N GLY A 29 0.60 12.44 8.01
CA GLY A 29 0.15 13.43 8.97
C GLY A 29 0.14 14.84 8.38
N ASP A 30 -0.04 15.82 9.27
CA ASP A 30 -0.14 17.23 8.92
C ASP A 30 1.18 18.00 9.19
N SER A 31 1.10 19.32 9.36
CA SER A 31 2.25 20.17 9.68
C SER A 31 3.00 19.78 10.95
N THR A 32 2.33 19.17 11.92
CA THR A 32 2.97 18.70 13.16
C THR A 32 3.93 17.54 12.92
N VAL A 33 3.81 16.84 11.78
CA VAL A 33 4.68 15.71 11.39
C VAL A 33 5.58 16.07 10.20
N ALA A 34 5.08 16.90 9.28
CA ALA A 34 5.69 17.18 7.99
C ALA A 34 7.09 17.78 8.07
N ASN A 35 7.89 17.50 7.05
CA ASN A 35 9.10 18.26 6.76
C ASN A 35 8.70 19.66 6.28
N LEU A 36 9.05 20.70 7.05
CA LEU A 36 8.66 22.09 6.78
C LEU A 36 9.86 22.95 6.34
N ARG A 37 11.02 22.32 6.07
CA ARG A 37 12.25 23.03 5.68
C ARG A 37 11.97 23.96 4.49
N GLY A 38 12.26 25.24 4.68
CA GLY A 38 12.18 26.27 3.65
C GLY A 38 10.76 26.73 3.28
N THR A 39 9.70 26.18 3.89
CA THR A 39 8.31 26.50 3.53
C THR A 39 7.55 27.29 4.59
N MET A 40 7.92 27.17 5.88
CA MET A 40 7.13 27.72 7.00
C MET A 40 7.98 28.40 8.10
N GLY A 41 9.09 29.02 7.75
CA GLY A 41 9.99 29.69 8.71
C GLY A 41 10.72 28.66 9.61
N PRO A 42 10.96 28.94 10.91
CA PRO A 42 11.70 28.04 11.81
C PRO A 42 10.88 26.83 12.28
N ARG A 43 9.63 26.67 11.85
CA ARG A 43 8.77 25.57 12.26
C ARG A 43 9.22 24.26 11.61
N GLN A 44 9.13 23.17 12.37
CA GLN A 44 9.44 21.83 11.89
C GLN A 44 8.51 20.83 12.59
N GLY A 45 7.83 19.97 11.83
CA GLY A 45 7.09 18.84 12.38
C GLY A 45 8.02 17.82 13.02
N TRP A 46 7.52 17.10 14.03
CA TRP A 46 8.29 16.15 14.83
C TRP A 46 8.87 15.00 14.01
N GLY A 47 8.28 14.66 12.85
CA GLY A 47 8.74 13.54 12.02
C GLY A 47 10.16 13.71 11.45
N VAL A 48 10.73 14.92 11.46
CA VAL A 48 12.14 15.15 11.07
C VAL A 48 13.11 14.89 12.23
N PRO A 49 13.06 15.59 13.38
CA PRO A 49 13.92 15.28 14.53
C PRO A 49 13.60 13.91 15.14
N GLY A 50 12.33 13.50 15.11
CA GLY A 50 11.84 12.21 15.56
C GLY A 50 12.47 11.03 14.84
N ALA A 51 12.88 11.20 13.58
CA ALA A 51 13.53 10.16 12.79
C ALA A 51 14.84 9.64 13.43
N LEU A 52 15.51 10.46 14.26
CA LEU A 52 16.74 10.09 14.96
C LEU A 52 16.51 9.08 16.09
N TYR A 53 15.26 8.87 16.52
CA TYR A 53 14.91 7.97 17.62
C TYR A 53 14.42 6.60 17.13
N PHE A 54 14.39 6.37 15.81
CA PHE A 54 14.01 5.09 15.24
C PHE A 54 15.23 4.39 14.64
N GLU A 55 15.34 3.10 14.89
CA GLU A 55 16.35 2.23 14.25
C GLU A 55 15.95 1.83 12.81
N LEU A 56 14.76 2.24 12.37
CA LEU A 56 14.23 1.97 11.03
C LEU A 56 14.37 3.21 10.12
N PRO A 57 14.60 3.02 8.81
CA PRO A 57 14.46 4.09 7.84
C PRO A 57 13.07 4.73 7.91
N VAL A 58 13.02 6.05 8.12
CA VAL A 58 11.76 6.81 8.21
C VAL A 58 11.43 7.44 6.86
N VAL A 59 10.25 7.11 6.33
CA VAL A 59 9.67 7.72 5.13
C VAL A 59 8.57 8.68 5.56
N ASN A 60 8.92 9.97 5.69
CA ASN A 60 7.96 11.00 6.09
C ASN A 60 7.17 11.52 4.88
N LEU A 61 5.91 11.10 4.76
CA LEU A 61 4.97 11.49 3.71
C LEU A 61 3.97 12.57 4.18
N ALA A 62 4.09 13.07 5.40
CA ALA A 62 3.19 14.07 5.95
C ALA A 62 3.23 15.39 5.15
N ALA A 63 2.09 16.09 5.11
CA ALA A 63 1.90 17.29 4.31
C ALA A 63 1.27 18.41 5.15
N ALA A 64 1.90 19.59 5.13
CA ALA A 64 1.47 20.73 5.92
C ALA A 64 0.05 21.21 5.55
N GLY A 65 -0.74 21.60 6.56
CA GLY A 65 -2.08 22.17 6.36
C GLY A 65 -3.09 21.19 5.74
N ARG A 66 -2.93 19.89 5.98
CA ARG A 66 -3.86 18.85 5.52
C ARG A 66 -4.63 18.25 6.69
N SER A 67 -5.93 18.07 6.50
CA SER A 67 -6.73 17.12 7.28
C SER A 67 -6.73 15.78 6.56
N THR A 68 -7.25 14.72 7.16
CA THR A 68 -7.45 13.43 6.46
C THR A 68 -8.22 13.61 5.16
N ARG A 69 -9.27 14.45 5.16
CA ARG A 69 -10.08 14.77 3.96
C ARG A 69 -9.24 15.39 2.85
N SER A 70 -8.50 16.46 3.12
CA SER A 70 -7.68 17.10 2.07
C SER A 70 -6.46 16.25 1.69
N TYR A 71 -5.90 15.50 2.62
CA TYR A 71 -4.79 14.57 2.35
C TYR A 71 -5.18 13.48 1.35
N ILE A 72 -6.39 12.93 1.47
CA ILE A 72 -6.96 11.98 0.51
C ILE A 72 -7.29 12.69 -0.81
N ARG A 73 -8.06 13.78 -0.75
CA ARG A 73 -8.50 14.55 -1.94
C ARG A 73 -7.33 14.99 -2.81
N ASP A 74 -6.25 15.44 -2.19
CA ASP A 74 -5.07 15.98 -2.87
C ASP A 74 -4.07 14.86 -3.27
N GLY A 75 -4.45 13.58 -3.10
CA GLY A 75 -3.70 12.43 -3.60
C GLY A 75 -2.52 11.97 -2.73
N HIS A 76 -2.30 12.56 -1.56
CA HIS A 76 -1.20 12.16 -0.67
C HIS A 76 -1.39 10.75 -0.11
N TRP A 77 -2.64 10.33 0.12
CA TRP A 77 -2.96 8.98 0.59
C TRP A 77 -2.51 7.89 -0.38
N ALA A 78 -2.61 8.13 -1.70
CA ALA A 78 -2.18 7.18 -2.71
C ALA A 78 -0.68 6.83 -2.61
N ARG A 79 0.15 7.74 -2.07
CA ARG A 79 1.58 7.46 -1.82
C ARG A 79 1.80 6.52 -0.64
N VAL A 80 0.94 6.61 0.39
CA VAL A 80 0.99 5.72 1.56
C VAL A 80 0.56 4.31 1.17
N LEU A 81 -0.51 4.20 0.36
CA LEU A 81 -1.02 2.91 -0.10
C LEU A 81 -0.01 2.08 -0.90
N LYS A 82 0.97 2.72 -1.56
CA LYS A 82 2.08 2.00 -2.23
C LYS A 82 2.97 1.20 -1.26
N SER A 83 2.89 1.48 0.03
CA SER A 83 3.62 0.75 1.09
C SER A 83 2.75 -0.29 1.80
N VAL A 84 1.49 -0.46 1.41
CA VAL A 84 0.56 -1.43 1.99
C VAL A 84 0.36 -2.59 1.00
N GLN A 85 0.63 -3.82 1.43
CA GLN A 85 0.45 -5.01 0.60
C GLN A 85 -0.72 -5.85 1.13
N PHE A 86 -1.78 -5.91 0.32
CA PHE A 86 -2.84 -6.92 0.38
C PHE A 86 -3.00 -7.53 -1.02
N GLY A 87 -3.83 -8.57 -1.18
CA GLY A 87 -4.05 -9.21 -2.48
C GLY A 87 -4.10 -10.74 -2.41
N HIS A 88 -3.31 -11.38 -1.54
CA HIS A 88 -3.19 -12.84 -1.56
C HIS A 88 -4.51 -13.56 -1.22
N ASN A 89 -5.32 -12.99 -0.33
CA ASN A 89 -6.59 -13.57 0.10
C ASN A 89 -7.81 -12.99 -0.63
N ASP A 90 -7.64 -11.94 -1.43
CA ASP A 90 -8.73 -11.22 -2.11
C ASP A 90 -9.52 -12.11 -3.09
N GLY A 91 -8.89 -13.15 -3.63
CA GLY A 91 -9.55 -14.15 -4.48
C GLY A 91 -10.29 -15.27 -3.73
N ALA A 92 -10.36 -15.22 -2.40
CA ALA A 92 -11.09 -16.22 -1.62
C ALA A 92 -12.62 -16.12 -1.84
N PRO A 93 -13.41 -17.14 -1.47
CA PRO A 93 -14.86 -17.06 -1.55
C PRO A 93 -15.42 -15.90 -0.70
N LEU A 94 -16.57 -15.35 -1.11
CA LEU A 94 -17.30 -14.37 -0.31
C LEU A 94 -18.13 -15.03 0.80
N VAL A 95 -18.68 -16.23 0.51
CA VAL A 95 -19.55 -16.99 1.42
C VAL A 95 -19.18 -18.46 1.36
N ALA A 96 -18.23 -18.88 2.20
CA ALA A 96 -17.86 -20.29 2.42
C ALA A 96 -16.84 -20.39 3.58
N PHE A 97 -16.39 -21.62 3.88
CA PHE A 97 -15.19 -21.81 4.68
C PHE A 97 -14.01 -21.02 4.10
N GLY A 98 -13.39 -20.17 4.93
CA GLY A 98 -12.30 -19.29 4.49
C GLY A 98 -12.75 -17.99 3.80
N ALA A 99 -13.99 -17.53 4.01
CA ALA A 99 -14.53 -16.27 3.51
C ALA A 99 -13.67 -15.05 3.89
N ARG A 100 -12.79 -14.65 2.96
CA ARG A 100 -11.82 -13.55 3.08
C ARG A 100 -11.70 -12.75 1.78
N GLY A 101 -12.55 -13.08 0.80
CA GLY A 101 -12.51 -12.50 -0.53
C GLY A 101 -13.05 -11.08 -0.54
N THR A 102 -12.64 -10.34 -1.55
CA THR A 102 -13.17 -9.02 -1.89
C THR A 102 -13.91 -9.08 -3.22
N LEU A 103 -14.70 -8.06 -3.53
CA LEU A 103 -15.33 -7.99 -4.85
C LEU A 103 -14.26 -7.68 -5.92
N PRO A 104 -14.34 -8.29 -7.11
CA PRO A 104 -13.40 -7.96 -8.18
C PRO A 104 -13.64 -6.54 -8.71
N GLY A 105 -12.55 -5.82 -8.97
CA GLY A 105 -12.57 -4.55 -9.70
C GLY A 105 -12.09 -3.35 -8.89
N VAL A 106 -11.94 -2.24 -9.60
CA VAL A 106 -11.35 -0.97 -9.09
C VAL A 106 -12.39 0.12 -8.79
N GLY A 107 -13.66 -0.29 -8.70
CA GLY A 107 -14.80 0.61 -8.54
C GLY A 107 -15.14 0.87 -7.07
N ASN A 108 -16.36 1.37 -6.84
CA ASN A 108 -16.95 1.53 -5.51
C ASN A 108 -18.07 0.50 -5.27
N ALA A 109 -17.98 -0.68 -5.89
CA ALA A 109 -19.05 -1.66 -5.79
C ALA A 109 -19.05 -2.28 -4.38
N THR A 110 -20.27 -2.58 -3.90
CA THR A 110 -20.49 -3.21 -2.61
C THR A 110 -21.50 -4.34 -2.75
N GLN A 111 -21.38 -5.33 -1.87
CA GLN A 111 -22.32 -6.43 -1.75
C GLN A 111 -22.44 -6.82 -0.28
N THR A 112 -23.67 -6.91 0.22
CA THR A 112 -23.93 -7.51 1.53
C THR A 112 -23.94 -9.04 1.40
N VAL A 113 -23.19 -9.71 2.27
CA VAL A 113 -23.10 -11.18 2.34
C VAL A 113 -23.30 -11.65 3.78
N ALA A 114 -23.78 -12.88 3.96
CA ALA A 114 -23.92 -13.47 5.29
C ALA A 114 -22.77 -14.48 5.54
N VAL A 115 -21.84 -14.14 6.42
CA VAL A 115 -20.73 -15.00 6.84
C VAL A 115 -20.99 -15.50 8.24
N ASN A 116 -21.18 -16.81 8.41
CA ASN A 116 -21.51 -17.45 9.69
C ASN A 116 -22.72 -16.83 10.42
N GLY A 117 -23.73 -16.40 9.65
CA GLY A 117 -24.94 -15.76 10.19
C GLY A 117 -24.79 -14.28 10.54
N VAL A 118 -23.63 -13.67 10.27
CA VAL A 118 -23.39 -12.23 10.42
C VAL A 118 -23.40 -11.58 9.04
N GLU A 119 -24.18 -10.51 8.87
CA GLU A 119 -24.14 -9.72 7.65
C GLU A 119 -22.88 -8.83 7.61
N GLU A 120 -22.17 -8.89 6.49
CA GLU A 120 -20.97 -8.09 6.21
C GLU A 120 -21.15 -7.38 4.86
N VAL A 121 -20.71 -6.12 4.77
CA VAL A 121 -20.63 -5.39 3.50
C VAL A 121 -19.24 -5.56 2.92
N VAL A 122 -19.13 -6.31 1.82
CA VAL A 122 -17.88 -6.50 1.09
C VAL A 122 -17.75 -5.44 0.01
N HIS A 123 -16.55 -4.88 -0.11
CA HIS A 123 -16.21 -3.85 -1.11
C HIS A 123 -15.31 -4.44 -2.21
N THR A 124 -15.23 -3.73 -3.33
CA THR A 124 -14.13 -3.91 -4.29
C THR A 124 -12.78 -3.56 -3.67
N PHE A 125 -11.70 -4.23 -4.09
CA PHE A 125 -10.36 -3.98 -3.54
C PHE A 125 -9.71 -2.67 -4.02
N GLY A 126 -10.40 -1.93 -4.89
CA GLY A 126 -10.07 -0.55 -5.25
C GLY A 126 -9.39 -0.40 -6.58
#